data_AF-A0A914QUG9-F1
#
_entry.id   AF-A0A914QUG9-F1
#
_cell.length_a   1.000
_cell.length_b   1.000
_cell.length_c   1.000
_cell.angle_alpha   90.00
_cell.angle_beta   90.00
_cell.angle_gamma   90.00
#
_symmetry.space_group_name_H-M   'P 1'
#
loop_
_entity.id
_entity.type
_entity.pdbx_description
1 polymer ?
#
loop_
_entity_poly.entity_id
_entity_poly.type
_entity_poly.pdbx_seq_one_letter_code
_entity_poly.pdbx_strand_id
1 'polypeptide(L)'
;MLPAIEKLVKNLKPKYDDDVIDRLNYAYTSALFVLLILVIGTKQYVGEPLQCWMSPEFKGSWEKYIENYCFVENTYYVSFDDDRLPQENQREGHELHYYQWVSFNSLTINKVP
;
A
#
# COMPACT_ATOMS: atom_id res chain seq x y z
N MET A 1 -10.98 -8.84 9.51
CA MET A 1 -9.55 -9.03 9.80
C MET A 1 -9.30 -10.28 10.66
N LEU A 2 -9.93 -10.42 11.83
CA LEU A 2 -9.82 -11.60 12.71
C LEU A 2 -10.16 -12.98 12.09
N PRO A 3 -11.29 -13.17 11.36
CA PRO A 3 -11.66 -14.50 10.86
C PRO A 3 -10.74 -15.01 9.72
N ALA A 4 -10.05 -14.10 9.03
CA ALA A 4 -9.07 -14.45 8.01
C ALA A 4 -7.78 -15.01 8.65
N ILE A 5 -7.38 -14.44 9.79
CA ILE A 5 -6.21 -14.89 10.56
C ILE A 5 -6.47 -16.30 11.13
N GLU A 6 -7.66 -16.54 11.70
CA GLU A 6 -8.02 -17.88 12.21
C GLU A 6 -7.99 -18.95 11.10
N LYS A 7 -8.49 -18.61 9.91
CA LYS A 7 -8.47 -19.50 8.74
C LYS A 7 -7.04 -19.76 8.26
N LEU A 8 -6.18 -18.74 8.25
CA LEU A 8 -4.77 -18.85 7.90
C LEU A 8 -4.03 -19.76 8.89
N VAL A 9 -4.19 -19.54 10.19
CA VAL A 9 -3.58 -20.35 11.26
C VAL A 9 -4.05 -21.81 11.18
N LYS A 10 -5.31 -22.05 10.82
CA LYS A 10 -5.84 -23.40 10.62
C LYS A 10 -5.23 -24.10 9.40
N ASN A 11 -4.93 -23.36 8.34
CA ASN A 11 -4.32 -23.89 7.11
C ASN A 11 -2.80 -24.05 7.22
N LEU A 12 -2.14 -23.34 8.14
CA LEU A 12 -0.71 -23.48 8.45
C LEU A 12 -0.39 -24.76 9.25
N LYS A 13 -1.41 -25.55 9.62
CA LYS A 13 -1.20 -26.78 10.38
C LYS A 13 -0.39 -27.78 9.54
N PRO A 14 0.65 -28.40 10.13
CA PRO A 14 1.52 -29.31 9.42
C PRO A 14 0.75 -30.51 8.86
N LYS A 15 0.84 -30.75 7.56
CA LYS A 15 0.30 -31.96 6.92
C LYS A 15 1.35 -33.06 6.97
N TYR A 16 0.88 -34.31 6.98
CA TYR A 16 1.72 -35.49 7.18
C TYR A 16 2.81 -35.66 6.10
N ASP A 17 2.59 -35.15 4.88
CA ASP A 17 3.51 -35.26 3.74
C ASP A 17 4.37 -34.00 3.49
N ASP A 18 4.39 -33.01 4.39
CA ASP A 18 5.16 -31.78 4.18
C ASP A 18 6.60 -31.93 4.71
N ASP A 19 7.59 -31.83 3.82
CA ASP A 19 9.01 -31.77 4.18
C ASP A 19 9.36 -30.51 4.99
N VAL A 20 10.43 -30.58 5.78
CA VAL A 20 10.87 -29.45 6.63
C VAL A 20 11.17 -28.19 5.83
N ILE A 21 11.70 -28.35 4.61
CA ILE A 21 12.04 -27.26 3.69
C ILE A 21 10.77 -26.56 3.19
N ASP A 22 9.73 -27.34 2.86
CA ASP A 22 8.43 -26.80 2.44
C ASP A 22 7.77 -26.04 3.58
N ARG A 23 7.84 -26.59 4.80
CA ARG A 23 7.34 -25.93 6.02
C ARG A 23 8.02 -24.61 6.30
N LEU A 24 9.34 -24.55 6.15
CA LEU A 24 10.08 -23.30 6.33
C LEU A 24 9.63 -22.26 5.31
N ASN A 25 9.48 -22.65 4.04
CA ASN A 25 9.13 -21.71 2.97
C ASN A 25 7.70 -21.19 3.14
N TYR A 26 6.69 -22.05 3.24
CA TYR A 26 5.31 -21.58 3.31
C TYR A 26 5.04 -20.83 4.62
N ALA A 27 5.65 -21.21 5.75
CA ALA A 27 5.42 -20.53 7.02
C ALA A 27 6.20 -19.21 7.13
N TYR A 28 7.49 -19.21 6.78
CA TYR A 28 8.33 -18.02 6.92
C TYR A 28 7.99 -16.95 5.88
N THR A 29 7.87 -17.34 4.61
CA THR A 29 7.56 -16.40 3.52
C THR A 29 6.17 -15.79 3.73
N SER A 30 5.15 -16.60 4.08
CA SER A 30 3.81 -16.05 4.34
C SER A 30 3.76 -15.16 5.58
N ALA A 31 4.45 -15.53 6.67
CA ALA A 31 4.53 -14.70 7.87
C ALA A 31 5.22 -13.36 7.58
N LEU A 32 6.30 -13.36 6.79
CA LEU A 32 7.00 -12.15 6.37
C LEU A 32 6.07 -11.24 5.55
N PHE A 33 5.35 -11.78 4.57
CA PHE A 33 4.39 -11.00 3.78
C PHE A 33 3.28 -10.41 4.66
N VAL A 34 2.71 -11.18 5.59
CA VAL A 34 1.68 -10.67 6.51
C VAL A 34 2.22 -9.53 7.37
N LEU A 35 3.44 -9.65 7.91
CA LEU A 35 4.06 -8.59 8.69
C LEU A 35 4.28 -7.32 7.86
N LEU A 36 4.80 -7.45 6.64
CA LEU A 36 5.02 -6.31 5.75
C LEU A 36 3.71 -5.60 5.39
N ILE A 37 2.65 -6.36 5.10
CA ILE A 37 1.31 -5.79 4.83
C ILE A 37 0.77 -5.02 6.04
N LEU A 38 0.95 -5.54 7.25
CA LEU A 38 0.52 -4.86 8.48
C LEU A 38 1.31 -3.56 8.69
N VAL A 39 2.63 -3.58 8.48
CA VAL A 39 3.48 -2.38 8.61
C VAL A 39 3.10 -1.32 7.57
N ILE A 40 2.92 -1.72 6.31
CA ILE A 40 2.53 -0.80 5.23
C ILE A 40 1.12 -0.25 5.48
N GLY A 41 0.16 -1.11 5.85
CA GLY A 41 -1.22 -0.71 6.14
C GLY A 41 -1.32 0.24 7.34
N THR A 42 -0.58 -0.01 8.43
CA THR A 42 -0.57 0.90 9.59
C THR A 42 -0.07 2.29 9.22
N LYS A 43 0.98 2.38 8.38
CA LYS A 43 1.47 3.66 7.87
C LYS A 43 0.44 4.39 6.99
N GLN A 44 -0.28 3.67 6.14
CA GLN A 44 -1.25 4.27 5.21
C GLN A 44 -2.57 4.68 5.87
N TYR A 45 -3.07 3.93 6.86
CA TYR A 45 -4.39 4.18 7.46
C TYR A 45 -4.36 4.93 8.80
N VAL A 46 -3.26 4.81 9.56
CA VAL A 46 -3.14 5.41 10.90
C VAL A 46 -2.14 6.57 10.90
N GLY A 47 -1.20 6.57 9.96
CA GLY A 47 -0.19 7.61 9.79
C GLY A 47 -0.54 8.64 8.70
N GLU A 48 0.45 9.44 8.35
CA GLU A 48 0.40 10.38 7.23
C GLU A 48 0.92 9.65 5.98
N PRO A 49 0.08 9.41 4.95
CA PRO A 49 0.45 8.57 3.81
C PRO A 49 1.46 9.23 2.88
N LEU A 50 1.48 10.56 2.84
CA LEU A 50 2.42 11.40 2.09
C LEU A 50 2.61 12.73 2.81
N GLN A 51 3.76 13.36 2.57
CA GLN A 51 4.06 14.71 3.04
C GLN A 51 4.17 15.64 1.84
N CYS A 52 3.49 16.79 1.90
CA CYS A 52 3.49 17.74 0.81
C CYS A 52 4.30 19.00 1.17
N TRP A 53 4.95 19.59 0.16
CA TRP A 53 5.59 20.89 0.34
C TRP A 53 4.53 21.99 0.29
N MET A 54 4.35 22.71 1.41
CA MET A 54 3.29 23.71 1.55
C MET A 54 3.85 25.09 1.93
N SER A 55 3.16 26.15 1.49
CA SER A 55 3.51 27.52 1.87
C SER A 55 3.34 27.73 3.38
N PRO A 56 4.24 28.48 4.05
CA PRO A 56 4.20 28.70 5.50
C PRO A 56 2.94 29.43 6.02
N GLU A 57 2.11 29.97 5.12
CA GLU A 57 0.84 30.63 5.48
C GLU A 57 -0.25 29.63 5.92
N PHE A 58 -0.15 28.37 5.50
CA PHE A 58 -1.12 27.35 5.85
C PHE A 58 -0.88 26.81 7.26
N LYS A 59 -1.91 26.83 8.10
CA LYS A 59 -1.88 26.23 9.46
C LYS A 59 -1.85 24.70 9.35
N GLY A 60 -1.23 24.00 10.30
CA GLY A 60 -1.05 22.54 10.26
C GLY A 60 -2.33 21.69 10.14
N SER A 61 -3.53 22.21 10.43
CA SER A 61 -4.78 21.50 10.13
C SER A 61 -5.09 21.43 8.62
N TRP A 62 -4.71 22.47 7.87
CA TRP A 62 -4.85 22.49 6.41
C TRP A 62 -3.83 21.57 5.75
N GLU A 63 -2.63 21.45 6.33
CA GLU A 63 -1.60 20.51 5.90
C GLU A 63 -2.15 19.08 5.83
N LYS A 64 -2.68 18.59 6.95
CA LYS A 64 -3.29 17.25 7.02
C LYS A 64 -4.48 17.07 6.09
N TYR A 65 -5.26 18.12 5.84
CA TYR A 65 -6.39 18.04 4.91
C TYR A 65 -5.90 17.86 3.48
N ILE A 66 -4.95 18.68 3.05
CA ILE A 66 -4.39 18.66 1.69
C ILE A 66 -3.63 17.36 1.45
N GLU A 67 -2.85 16.87 2.42
CA GLU A 67 -2.15 15.60 2.30
C GLU A 67 -3.10 14.43 2.04
N ASN A 68 -4.21 14.37 2.81
CA ASN A 68 -5.24 13.35 2.61
C ASN A 68 -5.97 13.53 1.27
N TYR A 69 -6.24 14.77 0.88
CA TYR A 69 -6.87 15.07 -0.39
C TYR A 69 -5.99 14.62 -1.57
N CYS A 70 -4.71 14.97 -1.58
CA CYS A 70 -3.74 14.55 -2.59
C CYS A 70 -3.43 13.05 -2.57
N PHE A 71 -3.69 12.35 -1.46
CA PHE A 71 -3.55 10.89 -1.43
C PHE A 71 -4.74 10.20 -2.11
N VAL A 72 -5.95 10.76 -1.97
CA VAL A 72 -7.18 10.22 -2.57
C VAL A 72 -7.30 10.62 -4.04
N GLU A 73 -7.03 11.89 -4.36
CA GLU A 73 -6.91 12.42 -5.71
C GLU A 73 -5.50 12.12 -6.23
N ASN A 74 -5.37 11.10 -7.08
CA ASN A 74 -4.08 10.55 -7.50
C ASN A 74 -3.03 11.59 -7.87
N THR A 75 -1.77 11.31 -7.54
CA THR A 75 -0.63 12.16 -7.89
C THR A 75 -0.04 11.75 -9.24
N TYR A 76 0.70 12.65 -9.88
CA TYR A 76 1.37 12.40 -11.14
C TYR A 76 2.82 12.87 -11.05
N TYR A 77 3.70 12.23 -11.80
CA TYR A 77 5.11 12.63 -11.87
C TYR A 77 5.32 13.64 -12.99
N VAL A 78 6.17 14.64 -12.74
CA VAL A 78 6.62 15.63 -13.73
C VAL A 78 8.15 15.66 -13.69
N SER A 79 8.78 15.68 -14.87
CA SER A 79 10.23 15.83 -14.97
C SER A 79 10.65 17.22 -14.52
N PHE A 80 11.77 17.33 -13.81
CA PHE A 80 12.32 18.64 -13.41
C PHE A 80 12.91 19.44 -14.59
N ASP A 81 13.15 18.78 -15.73
CA ASP A 81 13.70 19.41 -16.94
C ASP A 81 12.62 20.08 -17.82
N ASP A 82 11.34 19.81 -17.57
CA ASP A 82 10.24 20.40 -18.32
C ASP A 82 9.80 21.74 -17.71
N ASP A 83 9.93 22.82 -18.47
CA ASP A 83 9.54 24.19 -18.04
C ASP A 83 8.01 24.39 -17.92
N ARG A 84 7.19 23.39 -18.31
CA ARG A 84 5.73 23.51 -18.36
C ARG A 84 5.05 22.31 -17.72
N LEU A 85 4.10 22.59 -16.84
CA LEU A 85 3.20 21.57 -16.32
C LEU A 85 2.35 20.97 -17.47
N PRO A 86 2.11 19.65 -17.45
CA PRO A 86 1.30 19.00 -18.46
C PRO A 86 -0.13 19.56 -18.46
N GLN A 87 -0.74 19.63 -19.64
CA GLN A 87 -2.17 19.96 -19.75
C GLN A 87 -3.03 18.85 -19.12
N GLU A 88 -4.24 19.22 -18.67
CA GLU A 88 -5.17 18.32 -17.98
C GLU A 88 -5.39 17.00 -18.74
N ASN A 89 -5.51 17.06 -20.06
CA ASN A 89 -5.70 15.90 -20.93
C ASN A 89 -4.50 14.92 -20.98
N GLN A 90 -3.30 15.37 -20.62
CA GLN A 90 -2.09 14.54 -20.56
C GLN A 90 -1.84 14.02 -19.15
N ARG A 91 -2.44 14.66 -18.14
CA ARG A 91 -2.20 14.35 -16.73
C ARG A 91 -2.70 12.96 -16.34
N GLU A 92 -3.88 12.56 -16.84
CA GLU A 92 -4.48 11.25 -16.55
C GLU A 92 -3.56 10.08 -16.93
N GLY A 93 -2.77 10.22 -18.01
CA GLY A 93 -1.86 9.17 -18.47
C GLY A 93 -0.62 8.96 -17.58
N HIS A 94 -0.35 9.89 -16.66
CA HIS A 94 0.81 9.89 -15.77
C HIS A 94 0.45 9.73 -14.29
N GLU A 95 -0.81 9.42 -13.98
CA GLU A 95 -1.27 9.24 -12.60
C GLU A 95 -0.72 7.95 -11.94
N LEU A 96 -0.45 8.06 -10.65
CA LEU A 96 0.19 7.04 -9.82
C LEU A 96 -0.84 6.46 -8.84
N HIS A 97 -1.59 5.45 -9.28
CA HIS A 97 -2.63 4.83 -8.45
C HIS A 97 -2.10 3.81 -7.43
N TYR A 98 -0.89 3.28 -7.61
CA TYR A 98 -0.46 2.06 -6.92
C TYR A 98 -0.39 2.19 -5.39
N TYR A 99 -0.09 3.38 -4.84
CA TYR A 99 0.03 3.59 -3.40
C TYR A 99 -1.26 3.27 -2.63
N GLN A 100 -2.42 3.53 -3.23
CA GLN A 100 -3.73 3.27 -2.63
C GLN A 100 -4.03 1.77 -2.55
N TRP A 101 -3.57 1.01 -3.55
CA TRP A 101 -3.98 -0.38 -3.74
C TRP A 101 -2.95 -1.41 -3.30
N VAL A 102 -1.69 -1.03 -3.01
CA VAL A 102 -0.63 -1.97 -2.60
C VAL A 102 -1.05 -2.80 -1.39
N SER A 103 -1.63 -2.18 -0.36
CA SER A 103 -2.10 -2.87 0.84
C SER A 103 -3.25 -3.83 0.54
N PHE A 104 -4.14 -3.45 -0.37
CA PHE A 104 -5.31 -4.25 -0.75
C PHE A 104 -4.93 -5.43 -1.67
N ASN A 105 -4.15 -5.18 -2.72
CA ASN A 105 -3.69 -6.19 -3.68
C ASN A 105 -2.79 -7.25 -3.02
N SER A 106 -1.97 -6.85 -2.04
CA SER A 106 -1.15 -7.81 -1.30
C SER A 106 -1.98 -8.73 -0.39
N LEU A 107 -3.21 -8.35 -0.02
CA LEU A 107 -4.14 -9.19 0.74
C LEU A 107 -4.97 -10.13 -0.15
N THR A 108 -5.14 -9.82 -1.45
CA THR A 108 -5.97 -10.57 -2.41
C THR A 108 -5.18 -11.55 -3.28
N ILE A 109 -4.07 -12.10 -2.78
CA ILE A 109 -3.26 -13.12 -3.49
C ILE A 109 -4.08 -14.37 -3.91
N ASN A 110 -5.28 -14.58 -3.35
CA ASN A 110 -6.18 -15.70 -3.68
C ASN A 110 -7.29 -15.39 -4.71
N LYS A 111 -7.14 -14.36 -5.54
CA LYS A 111 -8.08 -14.14 -6.65
C LYS A 111 -7.41 -13.63 -7.92
N VAL A 112 -6.36 -14.33 -8.35
CA VAL A 112 -5.99 -14.37 -9.77
C VAL A 112 -6.76 -15.57 -10.35
N PRO A 113 -7.63 -15.40 -11.36
CA PRO A 113 -8.26 -16.52 -12.05
C PRO A 113 -7.22 -17.43 -12.73
#